data_AF-A0A661IWN6-F1
#
_entry.id   AF-A0A661IWN6-F1
#
_cell.length_a   1.000
_cell.length_b   1.000
_cell.length_c   1.000
_cell.angle_alpha   90.00
_cell.angle_beta   90.00
_cell.angle_gamma   90.00
#
_symmetry.space_group_name_H-M   'P 1'
#
loop_
_entity.id
_entity.type
_entity.pdbx_description
1 polymer ?
#
loop_
_entity_poly.entity_id
_entity_poly.type
_entity_poly.pdbx_seq_one_letter_code
_entity_poly.pdbx_strand_id
1 'polypeptide(L)'
;MKAKRVRLILMGVGVLALLCLFEVRAFYLQTLSRDRFLQRAKRQYYARVVIPSKRGRIMDREGRVMAVSLLVPSLYAVPFEVTDKGRAARLLSEVLQVSPSAIEGKLSSNRHFVWIKRHASPQEFEKVRELGIRGIDAVKEPKRFYPYRELASPLLGFVGVDHQGLEGLERAYDKWLRAPAVEMVMERDALGRLISLPLEPDTGGPWDLRLTLDVRVQYILEKELERGMIEAQAKRAVGVIIDPFTGEILAMASLPSFNPNCFSQYPPERWKNLCTMGLFEPGSVLKPFLIGAALQEGIVGRNDVLFCEGGRYHVGPVTVRDVKAYEWLTVEEILQFSSNIGAAKVARAMGAYRYYRYLRAFGFGRATGVGVPEEEGILRPPRNWTLVDLVTLGFGQGMVCTPLQLAVAYSVIANGGVRVNPYVVKEMVRVRDGKRRASFPQPGQRVLSRETCRVLMEMLERVVAEGTGKKASLEGYPVAGKTGTSQKYDPEEGRYSRERFVASFVGILPSRRPRAVVVIMLDEPKRSIYGGEVAAPIFKGIARELVQYWGLPRRGKMTLLADGRSL
;
A
#
# COMPACT_ATOMS: atom_id res chain seq x y z
N MET A 1 38.46 35.16 89.16
CA MET A 1 38.97 35.24 87.77
C MET A 1 39.16 33.88 87.06
N LYS A 2 39.64 32.82 87.75
CA LYS A 2 39.86 31.49 87.12
C LYS A 2 38.60 30.83 86.52
N ALA A 3 37.45 30.90 87.19
CA ALA A 3 36.19 30.31 86.69
C ALA A 3 35.66 30.95 85.39
N LYS A 4 35.87 32.27 85.20
CA LYS A 4 35.48 32.97 83.96
C LYS A 4 36.38 32.58 82.77
N ARG A 5 37.70 32.38 83.00
CA ARG A 5 38.63 31.89 81.97
C ARG A 5 38.35 30.44 81.57
N VAL A 6 38.04 29.57 82.53
CA VAL A 6 37.68 28.16 82.25
C VAL A 6 36.40 28.07 81.43
N ARG A 7 35.36 28.88 81.74
CA ARG A 7 34.15 28.95 80.92
C ARG A 7 34.42 29.45 79.50
N LEU A 8 35.29 30.44 79.33
CA LEU A 8 35.65 30.96 78.00
C LEU A 8 36.40 29.92 77.16
N ILE A 9 37.31 29.16 77.78
CA ILE A 9 38.05 28.07 77.14
C ILE A 9 37.11 26.93 76.77
N LEU A 10 36.21 26.51 77.67
CA LEU A 10 35.21 25.48 77.38
C LEU A 10 34.26 25.89 76.24
N MET A 11 33.85 27.17 76.22
CA MET A 11 33.03 27.70 75.13
C MET A 11 33.82 27.74 73.81
N GLY A 12 35.08 28.18 73.84
CA GLY A 12 35.97 28.20 72.68
C GLY A 12 36.23 26.80 72.12
N VAL A 13 36.49 25.81 72.97
CA VAL A 13 36.64 24.40 72.59
C VAL A 13 35.33 23.84 72.04
N GLY A 14 34.19 24.20 72.62
CA GLY A 14 32.87 23.84 72.12
C GLY A 14 32.61 24.39 70.71
N VAL A 15 32.94 25.66 70.47
CA VAL A 15 32.82 26.29 69.14
C VAL A 15 33.79 25.65 68.15
N LEU A 16 35.03 25.38 68.55
CA LEU A 16 36.03 24.74 67.68
C LEU A 16 35.61 23.32 67.30
N ALA A 17 35.07 22.55 68.24
CA ALA A 17 34.56 21.21 68.00
C ALA A 17 33.36 21.23 67.03
N LEU A 18 32.47 22.21 67.15
CA LEU A 18 31.37 22.42 66.21
C LEU A 18 31.89 22.77 64.81
N LEU A 19 32.87 23.68 64.70
CA LEU A 19 33.49 24.03 63.42
C LEU A 19 34.15 22.82 62.75
N CYS A 20 34.92 22.03 63.49
CA CYS A 20 35.50 20.78 62.99
C CYS A 20 34.42 19.78 62.54
N LEU A 21 33.30 19.68 63.26
CA LEU A 21 32.18 18.83 62.86
C LEU A 21 31.55 19.29 61.54
N PHE A 22 31.39 20.60 61.35
CA PHE A 22 30.91 21.17 60.08
C PHE A 22 31.88 20.91 58.92
N GLU A 23 33.18 21.10 59.13
CA GLU A 23 34.25 20.80 58.16
C GLU A 23 34.23 19.34 57.74
N VAL A 24 34.22 18.41 58.71
CA VAL A 24 34.15 16.96 58.44
C VAL A 24 32.86 16.60 57.69
N ARG A 25 31.73 17.21 58.06
CA ARG A 25 30.45 16.97 57.38
C ARG A 25 30.46 17.53 55.96
N ALA A 26 31.04 18.71 55.74
CA ALA A 26 31.19 19.31 54.42
C ALA A 26 32.08 18.44 53.52
N PHE A 27 33.23 17.97 54.01
CA PHE A 27 34.10 17.04 53.29
C PHE A 27 33.39 15.72 52.97
N TYR A 28 32.62 15.18 53.92
CA TYR A 28 31.83 13.96 53.67
C TYR A 28 30.80 14.15 52.54
N LEU A 29 30.13 15.31 52.49
CA LEU A 29 29.10 15.61 51.49
C LEU A 29 29.71 15.96 50.12
N GLN A 30 30.76 16.77 50.09
CA GLN A 30 31.37 17.32 48.88
C GLN A 30 32.37 16.38 48.20
N THR A 31 33.05 15.50 48.94
CA THR A 31 34.09 14.61 48.43
C THR A 31 33.66 13.15 48.46
N LEU A 32 33.35 12.61 49.65
CA LEU A 32 33.03 11.17 49.79
C LEU A 32 31.66 10.80 49.18
N SER A 33 30.67 11.68 49.31
CA SER A 33 29.31 11.45 48.81
C SER A 33 29.02 12.16 47.48
N ARG A 34 30.03 12.80 46.87
CA ARG A 34 29.92 13.64 45.68
C ARG A 34 29.14 12.95 44.58
N ASP A 35 29.56 11.75 44.18
CA ASP A 35 28.97 11.03 43.06
C ASP A 35 27.53 10.61 43.33
N ARG A 36 27.23 10.24 44.58
CA ARG A 36 25.88 9.88 45.01
C ARG A 36 24.92 11.07 44.92
N PHE A 37 25.35 12.23 45.40
CA PHE A 37 24.55 13.45 45.32
C PHE A 37 24.48 14.01 43.91
N LEU A 38 25.56 13.95 43.12
CA LEU A 38 25.55 14.32 41.70
C LEU A 38 24.64 13.41 40.89
N GLN A 39 24.58 12.10 41.14
CA GLN A 39 23.63 11.23 40.44
C GLN A 39 22.17 11.55 40.81
N ARG A 40 21.89 11.82 42.10
CA ARG A 40 20.57 12.28 42.53
C ARG A 40 20.19 13.62 41.90
N ALA A 41 21.11 14.59 41.94
CA ALA A 41 20.95 15.89 41.31
C ALA A 41 20.74 15.74 39.80
N LYS A 42 21.53 14.92 39.09
CA LYS A 42 21.32 14.67 37.66
C LYS A 42 19.94 14.09 37.36
N ARG A 43 19.43 13.16 38.17
CA ARG A 43 18.06 12.63 38.02
C ARG A 43 16.99 13.68 38.33
N GLN A 44 17.28 14.63 39.21
CA GLN A 44 16.36 15.71 39.58
C GLN A 44 16.38 16.87 38.57
N TYR A 45 17.55 17.27 38.07
CA TYR A 45 17.71 18.39 37.16
C TYR A 45 17.51 18.01 35.70
N TYR A 46 17.84 16.79 35.28
CA TYR A 46 17.73 16.41 33.87
C TYR A 46 16.49 15.56 33.60
N ALA A 47 15.62 16.03 32.72
CA ALA A 47 14.52 15.27 32.14
C ALA A 47 14.87 14.85 30.71
N ARG A 48 14.57 13.59 30.36
CA ARG A 48 14.62 13.16 28.96
C ARG A 48 13.29 13.49 28.30
N VAL A 49 13.32 14.39 27.34
CA VAL A 49 12.15 14.75 26.52
C VAL A 49 12.37 14.16 25.14
N VAL A 50 11.42 13.32 24.70
CA VAL A 50 11.39 12.81 23.33
C VAL A 50 10.62 13.81 22.49
N ILE A 51 11.28 14.49 21.56
CA ILE A 51 10.57 15.34 20.61
C ILE A 51 9.98 14.46 19.51
N PRO A 52 8.65 14.44 19.32
CA PRO A 52 8.04 13.63 18.29
C PRO A 52 8.47 14.15 16.91
N SER A 53 9.19 13.29 16.19
CA SER A 53 9.70 13.57 14.85
C SER A 53 8.54 13.74 13.85
N LYS A 54 8.55 14.83 13.09
CA LYS A 54 7.64 14.99 11.93
C LYS A 54 7.91 13.89 10.91
N ARG A 55 6.86 13.33 10.30
CA ARG A 55 7.00 12.41 9.17
C ARG A 55 7.07 13.19 7.87
N GLY A 56 7.85 12.68 6.91
CA GLY A 56 7.92 13.21 5.56
C GLY A 56 6.59 13.11 4.82
N ARG A 57 6.36 14.01 3.88
CA ARG A 57 5.15 14.07 3.05
C ARG A 57 5.15 12.93 2.04
N ILE A 58 3.97 12.42 1.71
CA ILE A 58 3.76 11.57 0.53
C ILE A 58 3.02 12.40 -0.50
N MET A 59 3.56 12.47 -1.71
CA MET A 59 3.03 13.27 -2.82
C MET A 59 2.84 12.41 -4.06
N ASP A 60 1.87 12.77 -4.89
CA ASP A 60 1.68 12.15 -6.20
C ASP A 60 2.78 12.55 -7.20
N ARG A 61 2.73 12.02 -8.42
CA ARG A 61 3.72 12.32 -9.46
C ARG A 61 3.78 13.80 -9.83
N GLU A 62 2.71 14.57 -9.62
CA GLU A 62 2.61 16.01 -9.90
C GLU A 62 2.92 16.88 -8.66
N GLY A 63 3.26 16.27 -7.51
CA GLY A 63 3.58 16.99 -6.27
C GLY A 63 2.36 17.29 -5.37
N ARG A 64 1.19 16.75 -5.67
CA ARG A 64 -0.01 16.92 -4.84
C ARG A 64 0.13 16.09 -3.56
N VAL A 65 -0.12 16.70 -2.42
CA VAL A 65 0.07 16.06 -1.10
C VAL A 65 -1.03 15.03 -0.84
N MET A 66 -0.63 13.78 -0.65
CA MET A 66 -1.51 12.65 -0.34
C MET A 66 -1.44 12.24 1.15
N ALA A 67 -0.32 12.48 1.82
CA ALA A 67 -0.20 12.32 3.28
C ALA A 67 0.74 13.38 3.86
N VAL A 68 0.35 13.97 4.99
CA VAL A 68 1.09 15.05 5.66
C VAL A 68 0.96 14.94 7.17
N SER A 69 1.99 15.39 7.89
CA SER A 69 1.95 15.50 9.35
C SER A 69 1.55 16.91 9.77
N LEU A 70 0.44 17.02 10.51
CA LEU A 70 -0.06 18.26 11.10
C LEU A 70 0.21 18.26 12.61
N LEU A 71 0.53 19.40 13.21
CA LEU A 71 0.64 19.51 14.66
C LEU A 71 -0.76 19.72 15.28
N VAL A 72 -1.17 18.83 16.16
CA VAL A 72 -2.47 18.86 16.85
C VAL A 72 -2.26 18.85 18.37
N PRO A 73 -3.16 19.45 19.15
CA PRO A 73 -3.07 19.41 20.60
C PRO A 73 -3.38 18.00 21.15
N SER A 74 -2.57 17.54 22.09
CA SER A 74 -2.82 16.35 22.91
C SER A 74 -2.90 16.76 24.37
N LEU A 75 -4.03 16.45 24.99
CA LEU A 75 -4.37 16.85 26.34
C LEU A 75 -3.78 15.88 27.36
N TYR A 76 -3.06 16.42 28.34
CA TYR A 76 -2.56 15.68 29.48
C TYR A 76 -2.99 16.36 30.78
N ALA A 77 -2.89 15.60 31.88
CA ALA A 77 -3.07 16.12 33.22
C ALA A 77 -1.86 15.79 34.10
N VAL A 78 -1.65 16.65 35.09
CA VAL A 78 -0.76 16.49 36.24
C VAL A 78 -1.65 16.22 37.45
N PRO A 79 -1.92 14.95 37.78
CA PRO A 79 -2.89 14.55 38.83
C PRO A 79 -2.76 15.26 40.18
N PHE A 80 -1.55 15.62 40.58
CA PHE A 80 -1.26 16.29 41.86
C PHE A 80 -1.66 17.77 41.88
N GLU A 81 -1.82 18.40 40.71
CA GLU A 81 -2.24 19.80 40.60
C GLU A 81 -3.76 19.97 40.46
N VAL A 82 -4.47 18.87 40.18
CA VAL A 82 -5.93 18.85 40.02
C VAL A 82 -6.59 18.72 41.39
N THR A 83 -7.24 19.79 41.85
CA THR A 83 -7.87 19.86 43.18
C THR A 83 -9.13 19.01 43.28
N ASP A 84 -10.12 19.26 42.41
CA ASP A 84 -11.40 18.54 42.38
C ASP A 84 -11.45 17.59 41.17
N LYS A 85 -10.97 16.37 41.39
CA LYS A 85 -10.83 15.36 40.34
C LYS A 85 -12.19 14.90 39.78
N GLY A 86 -13.21 14.81 40.64
CA GLY A 86 -14.55 14.39 40.23
C GLY A 86 -15.25 15.45 39.37
N ARG A 87 -15.17 16.72 39.76
CA ARG A 87 -15.69 17.83 38.92
C ARG A 87 -14.91 17.97 37.62
N ALA A 88 -13.57 17.90 37.67
CA ALA A 88 -12.74 17.94 36.48
C ALA A 88 -13.10 16.82 35.50
N ALA A 89 -13.27 15.58 35.99
CA ALA A 89 -13.64 14.45 35.15
C ALA A 89 -15.00 14.64 34.44
N ARG A 90 -16.00 15.19 35.13
CA ARG A 90 -17.32 15.49 34.52
C ARG A 90 -17.22 16.55 33.42
N LEU A 91 -16.58 17.68 33.70
CA LEU A 91 -16.42 18.77 32.73
C LEU A 91 -15.63 18.34 31.50
N LEU A 92 -14.54 17.58 31.70
CA LEU A 92 -13.75 17.04 30.59
C LEU A 92 -14.51 15.99 29.80
N SER A 93 -15.33 15.17 30.45
CA SER A 93 -16.14 14.14 29.79
C SER A 93 -17.11 14.76 28.79
N GLU A 94 -17.79 15.85 29.15
CA GLU A 94 -18.74 16.55 28.28
C GLU A 94 -18.08 17.08 27.01
N VAL A 95 -16.89 17.68 27.16
CA VAL A 95 -16.16 18.27 26.02
C VAL A 95 -15.51 17.19 25.16
N LEU A 96 -14.89 16.18 25.77
CA LEU A 96 -14.03 15.22 25.08
C LEU A 96 -14.75 13.96 24.62
N GLN A 97 -16.01 13.76 25.05
CA GLN A 97 -16.82 12.58 24.75
C GLN A 97 -16.12 11.28 25.19
N VAL A 98 -15.48 11.32 26.37
CA VAL A 98 -14.81 10.18 27.02
C VAL A 98 -15.49 9.94 28.36
N SER A 99 -15.68 8.69 28.78
CA SER A 99 -16.41 8.40 30.01
C SER A 99 -15.82 9.10 31.25
N PRO A 100 -16.65 9.66 32.15
CA PRO A 100 -16.17 10.34 33.35
C PRO A 100 -15.31 9.43 34.23
N SER A 101 -15.72 8.16 34.37
CA SER A 101 -15.01 7.15 35.18
C SER A 101 -13.60 6.85 34.65
N ALA A 102 -13.41 6.83 33.33
CA ALA A 102 -12.09 6.61 32.74
C ALA A 102 -11.16 7.81 32.96
N ILE A 103 -11.70 9.04 32.91
CA ILE A 103 -10.93 10.26 33.18
C ILE A 103 -10.58 10.32 34.68
N GLU A 104 -11.56 10.10 35.56
CA GLU A 104 -11.36 10.11 37.00
C GLU A 104 -10.33 9.08 37.45
N GLY A 105 -10.38 7.87 36.90
CA GLY A 105 -9.36 6.83 37.16
C GLY A 105 -7.94 7.27 36.78
N LYS A 106 -7.78 8.04 35.68
CA LYS A 106 -6.48 8.62 35.29
C LYS A 106 -6.05 9.73 36.25
N LEU A 107 -6.97 10.62 36.64
CA LEU A 107 -6.71 11.75 37.55
C LEU A 107 -6.43 11.30 38.99
N SER A 108 -6.97 10.15 39.40
CA SER A 108 -6.74 9.57 40.73
C SER A 108 -5.44 8.77 40.84
N SER A 109 -4.69 8.62 39.75
CA SER A 109 -3.40 7.92 39.77
C SER A 109 -2.28 8.71 40.46
N ASN A 110 -1.32 8.01 41.06
CA ASN A 110 -0.11 8.61 41.67
C ASN A 110 0.96 9.01 40.63
N ARG A 111 0.60 9.11 39.35
CA ARG A 111 1.55 9.46 38.28
C ARG A 111 1.66 10.98 38.19
N HIS A 112 2.85 11.50 37.89
CA HIS A 112 3.05 12.94 37.63
C HIS A 112 2.49 13.38 36.26
N PHE A 113 2.19 12.45 35.36
CA PHE A 113 1.72 12.72 34.01
C PHE A 113 0.76 11.62 33.56
N VAL A 114 -0.40 12.04 33.04
CA VAL A 114 -1.39 11.13 32.41
C VAL A 114 -1.98 11.75 31.15
N TRP A 115 -2.09 10.95 30.09
CA TRP A 115 -2.81 11.36 28.89
C TRP A 115 -4.31 11.32 29.12
N ILE A 116 -4.97 12.47 28.98
CA ILE A 116 -6.43 12.54 29.00
C ILE A 116 -6.96 12.09 27.64
N LYS A 117 -6.55 12.80 26.58
CA LYS A 117 -6.91 12.50 25.19
C LYS A 117 -5.79 12.95 24.25
N ARG A 118 -5.23 12.04 23.46
CA ARG A 118 -4.23 12.36 22.43
C ARG A 118 -4.91 12.76 21.13
N HIS A 119 -4.28 13.66 20.38
CA HIS A 119 -4.73 14.14 19.07
C HIS A 119 -6.14 14.76 19.07
N ALA A 120 -6.43 15.56 20.11
CA ALA A 120 -7.68 16.30 20.23
C ALA A 120 -7.82 17.31 19.07
N SER A 121 -9.06 17.63 18.71
CA SER A 121 -9.31 18.68 17.74
C SER A 121 -8.91 20.04 18.32
N PRO A 122 -8.52 21.03 17.49
CA PRO A 122 -8.28 22.38 17.96
C PRO A 122 -9.48 22.96 18.74
N GLN A 123 -10.71 22.62 18.34
CA GLN A 123 -11.94 23.06 18.99
C GLN A 123 -12.12 22.43 20.38
N GLU A 124 -11.80 21.14 20.52
CA GLU A 124 -11.81 20.44 21.82
C GLU A 124 -10.78 21.05 22.78
N PHE A 125 -9.58 21.36 22.26
CA PHE A 125 -8.54 22.00 23.05
C PHE A 125 -8.95 23.38 23.57
N GLU A 126 -9.52 24.23 22.71
CA GLU A 126 -10.00 25.56 23.10
C GLU A 126 -11.07 25.48 24.20
N LYS A 127 -12.05 24.60 24.04
CA LYS A 127 -13.09 24.37 25.07
C LYS A 127 -12.50 23.87 26.39
N VAL A 128 -11.52 22.96 26.36
CA VAL A 128 -10.87 22.48 27.59
C VAL A 128 -10.07 23.59 28.26
N ARG A 129 -9.43 24.47 27.48
CA ARG A 129 -8.70 25.63 27.99
C ARG A 129 -9.62 26.63 28.68
N GLU A 130 -10.82 26.87 28.12
CA GLU A 130 -11.85 27.73 28.71
C GLU A 130 -12.35 27.25 30.09
N LEU A 131 -12.27 25.94 30.37
CA LEU A 131 -12.67 25.39 31.67
C LEU A 131 -11.75 25.82 32.83
N GLY A 132 -10.54 26.32 32.54
CA GLY A 132 -9.62 26.86 33.55
C GLY A 132 -9.19 25.85 34.63
N ILE A 133 -9.23 24.55 34.34
CA ILE A 133 -8.92 23.50 35.32
C ILE A 133 -7.40 23.45 35.53
N ARG A 134 -6.95 23.73 36.75
CA ARG A 134 -5.55 23.64 37.14
C ARG A 134 -5.03 22.21 36.98
N GLY A 135 -3.81 22.06 36.46
CA GLY A 135 -3.18 20.77 36.24
C GLY A 135 -3.58 20.07 34.93
N ILE A 136 -4.28 20.75 34.02
CA ILE A 136 -4.60 20.25 32.67
C ILE A 136 -3.95 21.17 31.65
N ASP A 137 -3.20 20.59 30.73
CA ASP A 137 -2.51 21.33 29.68
C ASP A 137 -2.43 20.49 28.41
N ALA A 138 -1.90 21.06 27.33
CA ALA A 138 -1.72 20.39 26.05
C ALA A 138 -0.31 20.52 25.53
N VAL A 139 0.17 19.43 24.91
CA VAL A 139 1.36 19.45 24.08
C VAL A 139 0.98 19.24 22.63
N LYS A 140 1.66 19.92 21.72
CA LYS A 140 1.45 19.71 20.28
C LYS A 140 2.17 18.44 19.84
N GLU A 141 1.40 17.42 19.46
CA GLU A 141 1.92 16.21 18.83
C GLU A 141 1.68 16.25 17.32
N PRO A 142 2.57 15.70 16.49
CA PRO A 142 2.22 15.47 15.10
C PRO A 142 1.02 14.53 15.03
N LYS A 143 0.24 14.60 13.97
CA LYS A 143 -0.81 13.66 13.59
C LYS A 143 -0.75 13.51 12.09
N ARG A 144 -0.82 12.27 11.61
CA ARG A 144 -0.83 12.01 10.17
C ARG A 144 -2.22 12.27 9.62
N PHE A 145 -2.28 13.02 8.52
CA PHE A 145 -3.50 13.43 7.86
C PHE A 145 -3.44 13.08 6.37
N TYR A 146 -4.55 12.57 5.85
CA TYR A 146 -4.71 12.13 4.46
C TYR A 146 -5.79 12.99 3.80
N PRO A 147 -5.42 14.01 3.00
CA PRO A 147 -6.36 14.98 2.44
C PRO A 147 -7.46 14.36 1.57
N TYR A 148 -7.13 13.32 0.82
CA TYR A 148 -8.05 12.65 -0.12
C TYR A 148 -8.85 11.51 0.52
N ARG A 149 -8.83 11.37 1.85
CA ARG A 149 -9.60 10.37 2.60
C ARG A 149 -9.41 8.95 2.04
N GLU A 150 -10.43 8.34 1.45
CA GLU A 150 -10.46 6.95 0.97
C GLU A 150 -9.58 6.67 -0.26
N LEU A 151 -9.14 7.72 -0.96
CA LEU A 151 -8.38 7.60 -2.21
C LEU A 151 -6.99 7.00 -1.96
N ALA A 152 -6.70 5.89 -2.64
CA ALA A 152 -5.48 5.09 -2.54
C ALA A 152 -5.17 4.58 -1.12
N SER A 153 -6.16 4.50 -0.21
CA SER A 153 -5.90 4.17 1.19
C SER A 153 -5.17 2.85 1.42
N PRO A 154 -5.52 1.73 0.75
CA PRO A 154 -4.79 0.47 0.94
C PRO A 154 -3.33 0.55 0.46
N LEU A 155 -3.04 1.41 -0.54
CA LEU A 155 -1.68 1.64 -1.02
C LEU A 155 -0.90 2.56 -0.06
N LEU A 156 -1.48 3.70 0.33
CA LEU A 156 -0.85 4.65 1.25
C LEU A 156 -0.62 4.02 2.62
N GLY A 157 -1.61 3.27 3.11
CA GLY A 157 -1.67 2.73 4.45
C GLY A 157 -2.04 3.79 5.48
N PHE A 158 -1.67 3.54 6.73
CA PHE A 158 -1.90 4.47 7.84
C PHE A 158 -0.81 4.34 8.91
N VAL A 159 -0.84 5.25 9.87
CA VAL A 159 0.06 5.24 11.03
C VAL A 159 -0.71 5.08 12.32
N GLY A 160 -0.07 4.46 13.31
CA GLY A 160 -0.59 4.39 14.67
C GLY A 160 -0.49 5.73 15.41
N VAL A 161 -1.04 5.75 16.63
CA VAL A 161 -1.00 6.92 17.52
C VAL A 161 0.44 7.34 17.84
N ASP A 162 1.39 6.39 17.86
CA ASP A 162 2.81 6.63 18.12
C ASP A 162 3.65 6.87 16.85
N HIS A 163 3.01 7.28 15.75
CA HIS A 163 3.66 7.60 14.47
C HIS A 163 4.36 6.46 13.74
N GLN A 164 4.18 5.21 14.16
CA GLN A 164 4.66 4.05 13.42
C GLN A 164 3.75 3.74 12.22
N GLY A 165 4.34 3.53 11.04
CA GLY A 165 3.63 3.04 9.86
C GLY A 165 3.15 1.61 10.07
N LEU A 166 1.84 1.38 9.95
CA LEU A 166 1.22 0.09 10.22
C LEU A 166 0.88 -0.68 8.94
N GLU A 167 0.55 0.01 7.86
CA GLU A 167 0.19 -0.59 6.58
C GLU A 167 0.76 0.18 5.38
N GLY A 168 0.68 -0.42 4.20
CA GLY A 168 0.99 0.23 2.92
C GLY A 168 2.37 0.87 2.84
N LEU A 169 2.44 2.01 2.16
CA LEU A 169 3.66 2.83 2.01
C LEU A 169 4.15 3.37 3.35
N GLU A 170 3.25 3.74 4.26
CA GLU A 170 3.64 4.22 5.59
C GLU A 170 4.48 3.19 6.35
N ARG A 171 4.12 1.90 6.26
CA ARG A 171 4.89 0.79 6.85
C ARG A 171 6.15 0.48 6.04
N ALA A 172 6.04 0.36 4.72
CA ALA A 172 7.17 -0.02 3.86
C ALA A 172 8.33 0.98 3.93
N TYR A 173 8.01 2.28 4.07
CA TYR A 173 8.99 3.36 4.12
C TYR A 173 9.09 4.00 5.51
N ASP A 174 8.64 3.33 6.58
CA ASP A 174 8.60 3.90 7.93
C ASP A 174 9.95 4.47 8.38
N LYS A 175 11.03 3.73 8.14
CA LYS A 175 12.41 4.12 8.45
C LYS A 175 12.86 5.41 7.76
N TRP A 176 12.29 5.72 6.60
CA TRP A 176 12.66 6.90 5.80
C TRP A 176 11.72 8.07 6.08
N LEU A 177 10.42 7.79 6.19
CA LEU A 177 9.39 8.77 6.49
C LEU A 177 9.53 9.33 7.90
N ARG A 178 9.89 8.50 8.88
CA ARG A 178 10.11 8.89 10.27
C ARG A 178 11.55 9.37 10.46
N ALA A 179 11.75 10.61 10.87
CA ALA A 179 13.06 11.02 11.35
C ALA A 179 13.39 10.25 12.65
N PRO A 180 14.66 9.90 12.91
CA PRO A 180 15.06 9.29 14.18
C PRO A 180 14.52 10.10 15.37
N ALA A 181 13.98 9.41 16.38
CA ALA A 181 13.54 10.08 17.60
C ALA A 181 14.75 10.70 18.29
N VAL A 182 14.63 11.96 18.70
CA VAL A 182 15.63 12.61 19.53
C VAL A 182 15.24 12.47 20.98
N GLU A 183 16.11 11.83 21.77
CA GLU A 183 16.12 12.04 23.21
C GLU A 183 16.91 13.32 23.53
N MET A 184 16.22 14.35 24.01
CA MET A 184 16.88 15.55 24.52
C MET A 184 16.94 15.49 26.03
N VAL A 185 18.13 15.75 26.58
CA VAL A 185 18.31 15.92 28.01
C VAL A 185 18.11 17.42 28.30
N MET A 186 17.01 17.76 28.96
CA MET A 186 16.67 19.14 29.29
C MET A 186 16.79 19.38 30.79
N GLU A 187 17.23 20.58 31.17
CA GLU A 187 17.22 21.00 32.57
C GLU A 187 15.82 21.41 33.01
N ARG A 188 15.36 20.90 34.15
CA ARG A 188 14.11 21.26 34.82
C ARG A 188 14.39 21.92 36.17
N ASP A 189 13.57 22.91 36.51
CA ASP A 189 13.60 23.53 37.83
C ASP A 189 12.92 22.63 38.89
N ALA A 190 12.94 23.05 40.15
CA ALA A 190 12.33 22.30 41.27
C ALA A 190 10.79 22.17 41.15
N LEU A 191 10.15 22.98 40.31
CA LEU A 191 8.73 22.95 39.98
C LEU A 191 8.44 22.17 38.68
N GLY A 192 9.46 21.61 38.03
CA GLY A 192 9.36 20.81 36.81
C GLY A 192 9.35 21.60 35.51
N ARG A 193 9.55 22.93 35.53
CA ARG A 193 9.58 23.78 34.35
C ARG A 193 10.92 23.67 33.63
N LEU A 194 10.90 23.60 32.30
CA LEU A 194 12.10 23.47 31.48
C LEU A 194 12.87 24.80 31.42
N ILE A 195 14.17 24.78 31.71
CA ILE A 195 15.03 25.98 31.84
C ILE A 195 15.77 26.29 30.54
N SER A 196 16.16 25.27 29.76
CA SER A 196 16.93 25.45 28.52
C SER A 196 16.17 24.96 27.29
N LEU A 197 16.14 25.77 26.22
CA LEU A 197 15.77 25.32 24.87
C LEU A 197 17.02 24.72 24.20
N PRO A 198 17.07 23.42 23.90
CA PRO A 198 18.19 22.83 23.19
C PRO A 198 18.20 23.29 21.73
N LEU A 199 19.40 23.37 21.15
CA LEU A 199 19.58 23.28 19.70
C LEU A 199 19.02 21.93 19.25
N GLU A 200 18.08 21.92 18.30
CA GLU A 200 17.57 20.67 17.72
C GLU A 200 18.76 19.86 17.18
N PRO A 201 19.03 18.65 17.71
CA PRO A 201 20.14 17.85 17.23
C PRO A 201 19.84 17.32 15.84
N ASP A 202 20.91 17.16 15.09
CA ASP A 202 20.86 16.77 13.70
C ASP A 202 20.47 15.31 13.53
N THR A 203 19.18 15.06 13.27
CA THR A 203 18.64 13.73 12.97
C THR A 203 18.69 13.37 11.49
N GLY A 204 19.26 14.23 10.64
CA GLY A 204 19.15 14.09 9.19
C GLY A 204 17.77 14.43 8.61
N GLY A 205 16.73 14.56 9.42
CA GLY A 205 15.37 14.91 9.00
C GLY A 205 14.63 13.79 8.23
N PRO A 206 13.30 13.92 8.07
CA PRO A 206 12.52 12.93 7.34
C PRO A 206 12.74 13.02 5.82
N TRP A 207 12.37 11.96 5.12
CA TRP A 207 12.33 11.91 3.67
C TRP A 207 10.89 12.08 3.17
N ASP A 208 10.69 13.02 2.26
CA ASP A 208 9.46 13.12 1.47
C ASP A 208 9.49 12.05 0.36
N LEU A 209 8.34 11.42 0.12
CA LEU A 209 8.16 10.46 -0.98
C LEU A 209 7.34 11.11 -2.09
N ARG A 210 7.81 11.00 -3.33
CA ARG A 210 7.04 11.29 -4.53
C ARG A 210 6.72 9.98 -5.23
N LEU A 211 5.44 9.74 -5.45
CA LEU A 211 4.94 8.52 -6.06
C LEU A 211 4.93 8.62 -7.59
N THR A 212 4.82 7.47 -8.25
CA THR A 212 4.50 7.36 -9.68
C THR A 212 3.01 7.57 -9.96
N LEU A 213 2.20 7.41 -8.91
CA LEU A 213 0.75 7.51 -8.93
C LEU A 213 0.30 8.91 -9.35
N ASP A 214 -0.73 8.96 -10.18
CA ASP A 214 -1.43 10.20 -10.53
C ASP A 214 -2.78 10.22 -9.82
N VAL A 215 -2.99 11.20 -8.93
CA VAL A 215 -4.24 11.33 -8.17
C VAL A 215 -5.47 11.35 -9.07
N ARG A 216 -5.38 11.93 -10.28
CA ARG A 216 -6.50 11.97 -11.23
C ARG A 216 -6.79 10.59 -11.82
N VAL A 217 -5.75 9.85 -12.22
CA VAL A 217 -5.88 8.48 -12.75
C VAL A 217 -6.38 7.53 -11.65
N GLN A 218 -5.90 7.70 -10.42
CA GLN A 218 -6.37 6.94 -9.27
C GLN A 218 -7.86 7.18 -9.00
N TYR A 219 -8.30 8.43 -9.04
CA TYR A 219 -9.71 8.77 -8.83
C TYR A 219 -10.60 8.17 -9.92
N ILE A 220 -10.19 8.26 -11.19
CA ILE A 220 -10.89 7.62 -12.32
C ILE A 220 -11.02 6.10 -12.08
N LEU A 221 -9.94 5.45 -11.67
CA LEU A 221 -9.92 4.02 -11.40
C LEU A 221 -10.89 3.64 -10.27
N GLU A 222 -10.79 4.31 -9.12
CA GLU A 222 -11.63 4.00 -7.94
C GLU A 222 -13.11 4.26 -8.19
N LYS A 223 -13.44 5.41 -8.79
CA LYS A 223 -14.82 5.79 -9.13
C LYS A 223 -15.49 4.75 -10.03
N GLU A 224 -14.82 4.35 -11.09
CA GLU A 224 -15.37 3.39 -12.06
C GLU A 224 -15.40 1.96 -11.49
N LEU A 225 -14.41 1.57 -10.68
CA LEU A 225 -14.43 0.30 -9.95
C LEU A 225 -15.57 0.25 -8.93
N GLU A 226 -15.80 1.32 -8.18
CA GLU A 226 -16.87 1.39 -7.18
C GLU A 226 -18.23 1.27 -7.84
N ARG A 227 -18.47 2.04 -8.92
CA ARG A 227 -19.70 1.92 -9.71
C ARG A 227 -19.92 0.49 -10.19
N GLY A 228 -18.89 -0.12 -10.78
CA GLY A 228 -18.97 -1.49 -11.28
C GLY A 228 -19.15 -2.55 -10.19
N MET A 229 -18.52 -2.37 -9.03
CA MET A 229 -18.67 -3.25 -7.87
C MET A 229 -20.11 -3.25 -7.36
N ILE A 230 -20.72 -2.06 -7.24
CA ILE A 230 -22.11 -1.89 -6.82
C ILE A 230 -23.07 -2.50 -7.85
N GLU A 231 -22.90 -2.18 -9.15
CA GLU A 231 -23.74 -2.70 -10.23
C GLU A 231 -23.67 -4.24 -10.37
N ALA A 232 -22.50 -4.83 -10.12
CA ALA A 232 -22.29 -6.27 -10.13
C ALA A 232 -22.68 -6.96 -8.82
N GLN A 233 -22.96 -6.19 -7.76
CA GLN A 233 -23.12 -6.65 -6.38
C GLN A 233 -21.95 -7.55 -5.93
N ALA A 234 -20.73 -7.17 -6.33
CA ALA A 234 -19.52 -7.90 -6.00
C ALA A 234 -19.08 -7.63 -4.56
N LYS A 235 -18.41 -8.62 -3.95
CA LYS A 235 -17.91 -8.51 -2.58
C LYS A 235 -16.71 -7.56 -2.48
N ARG A 236 -15.84 -7.61 -3.48
CA ARG A 236 -14.60 -6.81 -3.57
C ARG A 236 -14.31 -6.47 -5.02
N ALA A 237 -13.56 -5.40 -5.25
CA ALA A 237 -13.04 -5.05 -6.56
C ALA A 237 -11.59 -4.62 -6.45
N VAL A 238 -10.80 -4.92 -7.48
CA VAL A 238 -9.39 -4.55 -7.54
C VAL A 238 -9.08 -3.98 -8.92
N GLY A 239 -8.24 -2.96 -8.96
CA GLY A 239 -7.68 -2.51 -10.23
C GLY A 239 -6.26 -1.98 -10.12
N VAL A 240 -5.52 -2.16 -11.21
CA VAL A 240 -4.12 -1.72 -11.36
C VAL A 240 -3.97 -1.09 -12.74
N ILE A 241 -3.34 0.09 -12.78
CA ILE A 241 -2.95 0.76 -14.01
C ILE A 241 -1.42 0.94 -13.97
N ILE A 242 -0.73 0.32 -14.93
CA ILE A 242 0.72 0.38 -15.06
C ILE A 242 1.11 0.95 -16.43
N ASP A 243 2.13 1.80 -16.46
CA ASP A 243 2.81 2.18 -17.70
C ASP A 243 3.69 1.01 -18.18
N PRO A 244 3.42 0.42 -19.35
CA PRO A 244 4.08 -0.80 -19.77
C PRO A 244 5.55 -0.62 -20.15
N PHE A 245 6.01 0.61 -20.41
CA PHE A 245 7.38 0.89 -20.83
C PHE A 245 8.29 1.20 -19.64
N THR A 246 7.76 1.90 -18.65
CA THR A 246 8.55 2.34 -17.49
C THR A 246 8.38 1.42 -16.28
N GLY A 247 7.24 0.76 -16.14
CA GLY A 247 6.85 0.08 -14.90
C GLY A 247 6.29 1.01 -13.83
N GLU A 248 6.06 2.29 -14.15
CA GLU A 248 5.40 3.23 -13.24
C GLU A 248 3.97 2.74 -12.91
N ILE A 249 3.65 2.58 -11.63
CA ILE A 249 2.28 2.36 -11.19
C ILE A 249 1.54 3.71 -11.23
N LEU A 250 0.62 3.86 -12.17
CA LEU A 250 -0.16 5.08 -12.35
C LEU A 250 -1.36 5.14 -11.40
N ALA A 251 -1.96 3.98 -11.11
CA ALA A 251 -3.01 3.82 -10.12
C ALA A 251 -3.10 2.37 -9.61
N MET A 252 -3.53 2.20 -8.36
CA MET A 252 -3.68 0.91 -7.68
C MET A 252 -4.78 1.02 -6.63
N ALA A 253 -5.87 0.28 -6.81
CA ALA A 253 -7.09 0.42 -6.02
C ALA A 253 -7.60 -0.94 -5.51
N SER A 254 -8.05 -0.98 -4.26
CA SER A 254 -8.72 -2.14 -3.65
C SER A 254 -9.97 -1.68 -2.94
N LEU A 255 -11.11 -2.28 -3.30
CA LEU A 255 -12.43 -1.97 -2.76
C LEU A 255 -13.04 -3.20 -2.07
N PRO A 256 -13.82 -3.00 -0.98
CA PRO A 256 -14.14 -1.73 -0.34
C PRO A 256 -12.92 -1.09 0.36
N SER A 257 -12.72 0.21 0.14
CA SER A 257 -11.64 0.99 0.78
C SER A 257 -12.01 1.37 2.21
N PHE A 258 -11.17 2.19 2.84
CA PHE A 258 -11.36 2.75 4.17
C PHE A 258 -10.78 4.16 4.25
N ASN A 259 -11.22 4.95 5.22
CA ASN A 259 -10.62 6.25 5.49
C ASN A 259 -9.46 6.11 6.49
N PRO A 260 -8.21 6.39 6.10
CA PRO A 260 -7.04 6.21 6.95
C PRO A 260 -6.97 7.24 8.09
N ASN A 261 -7.75 8.32 8.03
CA ASN A 261 -7.87 9.27 9.15
C ASN A 261 -8.69 8.69 10.32
N CYS A 262 -9.51 7.66 10.07
CA CYS A 262 -10.31 6.94 11.09
C CYS A 262 -10.27 5.42 10.87
N PHE A 263 -9.09 4.88 10.55
CA PHE A 263 -8.88 3.47 10.19
C PHE A 263 -9.44 2.46 11.20
N SER A 264 -9.47 2.81 12.50
CA SER A 264 -9.97 1.95 13.58
C SER A 264 -11.48 1.67 13.52
N GLN A 265 -12.24 2.43 12.72
CA GLN A 265 -13.67 2.20 12.48
C GLN A 265 -13.93 1.11 11.43
N TYR A 266 -12.89 0.69 10.71
CA TYR A 266 -12.98 -0.28 9.62
C TYR A 266 -12.35 -1.60 10.04
N PRO A 267 -12.88 -2.73 9.55
CA PRO A 267 -12.33 -4.04 9.89
C PRO A 267 -10.99 -4.29 9.17
N PRO A 268 -10.05 -5.05 9.75
CA PRO A 268 -8.70 -5.23 9.23
C PRO A 268 -8.61 -5.76 7.79
N GLU A 269 -9.63 -6.49 7.32
CA GLU A 269 -9.67 -7.02 5.96
C GLU A 269 -9.72 -5.91 4.90
N ARG A 270 -10.23 -4.72 5.23
CA ARG A 270 -10.28 -3.55 4.32
C ARG A 270 -8.95 -2.82 4.21
N TRP A 271 -8.04 -3.01 5.18
CA TRP A 271 -6.75 -2.34 5.17
C TRP A 271 -5.79 -2.92 4.11
N LYS A 272 -6.02 -4.19 3.74
CA LYS A 272 -5.15 -4.94 2.84
C LYS A 272 -5.21 -4.41 1.42
N ASN A 273 -4.04 -4.16 0.84
CA ASN A 273 -3.89 -3.94 -0.59
C ASN A 273 -4.02 -5.27 -1.37
N LEU A 274 -5.20 -5.52 -1.92
CA LEU A 274 -5.49 -6.73 -2.67
C LEU A 274 -4.78 -6.77 -4.03
N CYS A 275 -4.24 -5.65 -4.52
CA CYS A 275 -3.47 -5.61 -5.77
C CYS A 275 -2.14 -6.38 -5.64
N THR A 276 -1.54 -6.37 -4.45
CA THR A 276 -0.24 -6.99 -4.17
C THR A 276 -0.35 -8.21 -3.25
N MET A 277 -1.40 -8.31 -2.45
CA MET A 277 -1.59 -9.41 -1.50
C MET A 277 -2.78 -10.32 -1.86
N GLY A 278 -3.65 -9.91 -2.78
CA GLY A 278 -4.81 -10.69 -3.18
C GLY A 278 -4.41 -11.81 -4.15
N LEU A 279 -4.33 -13.04 -3.65
CA LEU A 279 -4.06 -14.21 -4.49
C LEU A 279 -5.35 -14.71 -5.16
N PHE A 280 -5.24 -15.03 -6.45
CA PHE A 280 -6.34 -15.61 -7.23
C PHE A 280 -5.80 -16.48 -8.37
N GLU A 281 -6.64 -17.37 -8.88
CA GLU A 281 -6.35 -18.08 -10.12
C GLU A 281 -6.69 -17.20 -11.34
N PRO A 282 -5.75 -16.98 -12.27
CA PRO A 282 -5.96 -16.08 -13.40
C PRO A 282 -7.02 -16.58 -14.38
N GLY A 283 -7.15 -17.90 -14.56
CA GLY A 283 -8.04 -18.47 -15.58
C GLY A 283 -7.68 -17.97 -16.98
N SER A 284 -8.70 -17.65 -17.78
CA SER A 284 -8.52 -17.33 -19.21
C SER A 284 -7.65 -16.10 -19.52
N VAL A 285 -7.38 -15.22 -18.56
CA VAL A 285 -6.41 -14.11 -18.75
C VAL A 285 -4.96 -14.59 -18.85
N LEU A 286 -4.69 -15.87 -18.53
CA LEU A 286 -3.36 -16.48 -18.68
C LEU A 286 -3.09 -16.98 -20.11
N LYS A 287 -4.13 -17.29 -20.90
CA LYS A 287 -4.00 -17.86 -22.26
C LYS A 287 -3.10 -17.05 -23.21
N PRO A 288 -3.12 -15.70 -23.21
CA PRO A 288 -2.22 -14.94 -24.07
C PRO A 288 -0.74 -15.26 -23.84
N PHE A 289 -0.34 -15.60 -22.61
CA PHE A 289 1.05 -15.97 -22.31
C PHE A 289 1.41 -17.35 -22.86
N LEU A 290 0.49 -18.32 -22.76
CA LEU A 290 0.67 -19.64 -23.37
C LEU A 290 0.79 -19.52 -24.89
N ILE A 291 -0.16 -18.82 -25.52
CA ILE A 291 -0.18 -18.64 -26.98
C ILE A 291 1.04 -17.84 -27.43
N GLY A 292 1.38 -16.75 -26.73
CA GLY A 292 2.58 -15.96 -27.03
C GLY A 292 3.86 -16.78 -26.94
N ALA A 293 4.01 -17.63 -25.91
CA ALA A 293 5.14 -18.53 -25.80
C ALA A 293 5.15 -19.59 -26.92
N ALA A 294 3.99 -20.14 -27.30
CA ALA A 294 3.89 -21.16 -28.34
C ALA A 294 4.22 -20.61 -29.73
N LEU A 295 3.78 -19.38 -30.02
CA LEU A 295 4.19 -18.63 -31.23
C LEU A 295 5.69 -18.32 -31.22
N GLN A 296 6.25 -17.94 -30.07
CA GLN A 296 7.69 -17.62 -29.93
C GLN A 296 8.59 -18.83 -30.17
N GLU A 297 8.16 -20.02 -29.74
CA GLU A 297 8.89 -21.28 -29.92
C GLU A 297 8.57 -21.96 -31.27
N GLY A 298 7.69 -21.39 -32.10
CA GLY A 298 7.28 -21.97 -33.38
C GLY A 298 6.50 -23.28 -33.24
N ILE A 299 5.90 -23.54 -32.08
CA ILE A 299 5.12 -24.75 -31.80
C ILE A 299 3.76 -24.70 -32.50
N VAL A 300 3.21 -23.49 -32.65
CA VAL A 300 1.99 -23.21 -33.40
C VAL A 300 2.16 -21.91 -34.19
N GLY A 301 1.47 -21.82 -35.32
CA GLY A 301 1.22 -20.60 -36.08
C GLY A 301 -0.14 -19.98 -35.73
N ARG A 302 -0.33 -18.71 -36.10
CA ARG A 302 -1.60 -17.95 -35.87
C ARG A 302 -2.82 -18.66 -36.46
N ASN A 303 -2.65 -19.25 -37.65
CA ASN A 303 -3.72 -19.83 -38.45
C ASN A 303 -3.78 -21.36 -38.36
N ASP A 304 -2.93 -21.97 -37.53
CA ASP A 304 -2.96 -23.42 -37.33
C ASP A 304 -4.31 -23.80 -36.73
N VAL A 305 -4.90 -24.87 -37.26
CA VAL A 305 -6.24 -25.31 -36.87
C VAL A 305 -6.13 -26.47 -35.90
N LEU A 306 -6.86 -26.38 -34.79
CA LEU A 306 -6.92 -27.39 -33.75
C LEU A 306 -8.37 -27.86 -33.59
N PHE A 307 -8.55 -29.17 -33.50
CA PHE A 307 -9.84 -29.76 -33.17
C PHE A 307 -10.12 -29.57 -31.67
N CYS A 308 -11.24 -28.96 -31.31
CA CYS A 308 -11.72 -28.69 -29.96
C CYS A 308 -12.75 -29.72 -29.46
N GLU A 309 -12.82 -30.91 -30.09
CA GLU A 309 -13.50 -32.10 -29.56
C GLU A 309 -15.01 -31.88 -29.28
N GLY A 310 -15.66 -31.03 -30.08
CA GLY A 310 -17.08 -30.72 -29.89
C GLY A 310 -17.39 -30.10 -28.51
N GLY A 311 -16.40 -29.47 -27.87
CA GLY A 311 -16.56 -28.83 -26.55
C GLY A 311 -16.32 -29.73 -25.33
N ARG A 312 -15.92 -31.00 -25.51
CA ARG A 312 -15.55 -31.90 -24.40
C ARG A 312 -14.30 -32.72 -24.72
N TYR A 313 -13.24 -32.50 -23.95
CA TYR A 313 -11.97 -33.21 -24.12
C TYR A 313 -11.58 -33.98 -22.86
N HIS A 314 -11.40 -35.29 -23.00
CA HIS A 314 -11.04 -36.18 -21.90
C HIS A 314 -9.51 -36.30 -21.75
N VAL A 315 -8.99 -35.97 -20.57
CA VAL A 315 -7.57 -36.08 -20.23
C VAL A 315 -7.44 -36.84 -18.92
N GLY A 316 -7.24 -38.16 -19.04
CA GLY A 316 -7.27 -39.05 -17.88
C GLY A 316 -8.62 -38.96 -17.15
N PRO A 317 -8.65 -38.70 -15.83
CA PRO A 317 -9.90 -38.60 -15.07
C PRO A 317 -10.62 -37.24 -15.23
N VAL A 318 -10.00 -36.25 -15.87
CA VAL A 318 -10.57 -34.89 -15.97
C VAL A 318 -11.17 -34.65 -17.35
N THR A 319 -12.34 -34.00 -17.38
CA THR A 319 -12.96 -33.53 -18.62
C THR A 319 -12.81 -32.02 -18.73
N VAL A 320 -12.01 -31.57 -19.69
CA VAL A 320 -11.90 -30.15 -20.04
C VAL A 320 -13.13 -29.77 -20.87
N ARG A 321 -13.80 -28.68 -20.50
CA ARG A 321 -15.03 -28.21 -21.16
C ARG A 321 -14.87 -26.79 -21.64
N ASP A 322 -15.37 -26.54 -22.83
CA ASP A 322 -15.58 -25.18 -23.34
C ASP A 322 -16.98 -24.67 -22.97
N VAL A 323 -17.14 -23.35 -22.92
CA VAL A 323 -18.45 -22.72 -22.66
C VAL A 323 -19.42 -22.97 -23.82
N LYS A 324 -18.89 -22.99 -25.05
CA LYS A 324 -19.62 -23.34 -26.27
C LYS A 324 -18.89 -24.47 -26.97
N ALA A 325 -19.64 -25.37 -27.60
CA ALA A 325 -19.07 -26.44 -28.40
C ALA A 325 -18.47 -25.86 -29.69
N TYR A 326 -17.20 -26.18 -29.93
CA TYR A 326 -16.50 -25.86 -31.17
C TYR A 326 -15.83 -27.12 -31.69
N GLU A 327 -15.80 -27.27 -33.01
CA GLU A 327 -15.09 -28.36 -33.67
C GLU A 327 -13.70 -27.93 -34.08
N TRP A 328 -13.55 -27.07 -35.07
CA TRP A 328 -12.24 -26.63 -35.56
C TRP A 328 -12.07 -25.15 -35.29
N LEU A 329 -11.00 -24.79 -34.58
CA LEU A 329 -10.64 -23.40 -34.31
C LEU A 329 -9.19 -23.16 -34.69
N THR A 330 -8.91 -22.02 -35.31
CA THR A 330 -7.56 -21.49 -35.42
C THR A 330 -7.00 -21.08 -34.06
N VAL A 331 -5.68 -20.95 -33.94
CA VAL A 331 -5.04 -20.44 -32.71
C VAL A 331 -5.52 -19.03 -32.35
N GLU A 332 -5.81 -18.18 -33.33
CA GLU A 332 -6.47 -16.90 -33.12
C GLU A 332 -7.87 -17.04 -32.52
N GLU A 333 -8.70 -17.92 -33.10
CA GLU A 333 -10.06 -18.17 -32.61
C GLU A 333 -10.07 -18.81 -31.22
N ILE A 334 -9.08 -19.65 -30.89
CA ILE A 334 -8.91 -20.19 -29.54
C ILE A 334 -8.78 -19.05 -28.52
N LEU A 335 -8.04 -17.97 -28.86
CA LEU A 335 -7.93 -16.81 -28.00
C LEU A 335 -9.21 -15.95 -28.01
N GLN A 336 -9.80 -15.75 -29.20
CA GLN A 336 -11.03 -14.96 -29.42
C GLN A 336 -12.23 -15.51 -28.63
N PHE A 337 -12.51 -16.80 -28.80
CA PHE A 337 -13.61 -17.52 -28.14
C PHE A 337 -13.22 -18.11 -26.79
N SER A 338 -11.94 -18.00 -26.43
CA SER A 338 -11.42 -18.45 -25.15
C SER A 338 -11.63 -19.95 -24.91
N SER A 339 -11.37 -20.80 -25.92
CA SER A 339 -11.47 -22.26 -25.81
C SER A 339 -10.46 -22.79 -24.77
N ASN A 340 -10.95 -23.53 -23.78
CA ASN A 340 -10.13 -24.24 -22.79
C ASN A 340 -9.49 -25.48 -23.42
N ILE A 341 -10.20 -26.16 -24.31
CA ILE A 341 -9.70 -27.36 -25.00
C ILE A 341 -8.54 -27.01 -25.94
N GLY A 342 -8.68 -25.95 -26.75
CA GLY A 342 -7.59 -25.46 -27.60
C GLY A 342 -6.37 -25.08 -26.77
N ALA A 343 -6.55 -24.34 -25.68
CA ALA A 343 -5.46 -23.98 -24.77
C ALA A 343 -4.81 -25.21 -24.11
N ALA A 344 -5.59 -26.22 -23.69
CA ALA A 344 -5.08 -27.46 -23.13
C ALA A 344 -4.21 -28.23 -24.14
N LYS A 345 -4.62 -28.28 -25.42
CA LYS A 345 -3.84 -28.93 -26.48
C LYS A 345 -2.53 -28.18 -26.78
N VAL A 346 -2.58 -26.85 -26.84
CA VAL A 346 -1.35 -26.03 -26.98
C VAL A 346 -0.42 -26.21 -25.78
N ALA A 347 -0.94 -26.27 -24.55
CA ALA A 347 -0.13 -26.52 -23.36
C ALA A 347 0.52 -27.90 -23.38
N ARG A 348 -0.20 -28.92 -23.84
CA ARG A 348 0.35 -30.27 -24.02
C ARG A 348 1.49 -30.27 -25.06
N ALA A 349 1.34 -29.55 -26.17
CA ALA A 349 2.39 -29.41 -27.19
C ALA A 349 3.60 -28.60 -26.68
N MET A 350 3.38 -27.57 -25.87
CA MET A 350 4.43 -26.76 -25.24
C MET A 350 5.30 -27.58 -24.27
N GLY A 351 4.67 -28.47 -23.49
CA GLY A 351 5.33 -29.26 -22.45
C GLY A 351 5.60 -28.47 -21.17
N ALA A 352 5.70 -29.21 -20.05
CA ALA A 352 5.76 -28.64 -18.70
C ALA A 352 6.97 -27.71 -18.46
N TYR A 353 8.18 -28.15 -18.81
CA TYR A 353 9.42 -27.40 -18.52
C TYR A 353 9.50 -26.09 -19.29
N ARG A 354 9.16 -26.09 -20.59
CA ARG A 354 9.16 -24.87 -21.40
C ARG A 354 8.09 -23.90 -20.92
N TYR A 355 6.87 -24.40 -20.67
CA TYR A 355 5.79 -23.54 -20.19
C TYR A 355 6.12 -22.90 -18.84
N TYR A 356 6.65 -23.69 -17.88
CA TYR A 356 7.12 -23.18 -16.60
C TYR A 356 8.17 -22.08 -16.77
N ARG A 357 9.18 -22.29 -17.64
CA ARG A 357 10.21 -21.29 -17.92
C ARG A 357 9.62 -19.97 -18.40
N TYR A 358 8.64 -20.00 -19.30
CA TYR A 358 7.95 -18.80 -19.77
C TYR A 358 7.13 -18.13 -18.66
N LEU A 359 6.33 -18.88 -17.90
CA LEU A 359 5.56 -18.30 -16.79
C LEU A 359 6.46 -17.60 -15.76
N ARG A 360 7.61 -18.22 -15.43
CA ARG A 360 8.64 -17.56 -14.62
C ARG A 360 9.18 -16.31 -15.32
N ALA A 361 9.52 -16.39 -16.60
CA ALA A 361 10.05 -15.27 -17.37
C ALA A 361 9.07 -14.08 -17.44
N PHE A 362 7.75 -14.33 -17.51
CA PHE A 362 6.70 -13.31 -17.42
C PHE A 362 6.57 -12.67 -16.03
N GLY A 363 7.06 -13.34 -14.98
CA GLY A 363 7.09 -12.78 -13.62
C GLY A 363 6.28 -13.55 -12.58
N PHE A 364 5.61 -14.64 -12.95
CA PHE A 364 4.76 -15.39 -12.03
C PHE A 364 5.58 -16.22 -11.03
N GLY A 365 5.05 -16.38 -9.81
CA GLY A 365 5.67 -17.16 -8.72
C GLY A 365 6.89 -16.49 -8.08
N ARG A 366 6.91 -15.16 -8.05
CA ARG A 366 7.89 -14.31 -7.34
C ARG A 366 7.31 -12.93 -7.04
N ALA A 367 7.71 -12.30 -5.94
CA ALA A 367 7.38 -10.89 -5.70
C ALA A 367 7.89 -10.00 -6.85
N THR A 368 7.18 -8.91 -7.16
CA THR A 368 7.54 -8.02 -8.26
C THR A 368 8.60 -7.00 -7.88
N GLY A 369 8.76 -6.72 -6.57
CA GLY A 369 9.71 -5.74 -6.06
C GLY A 369 9.19 -4.30 -6.10
N VAL A 370 7.87 -4.10 -6.09
CA VAL A 370 7.24 -2.78 -6.28
C VAL A 370 7.51 -1.79 -5.15
N GLY A 371 7.97 -2.28 -3.99
CA GLY A 371 8.32 -1.49 -2.82
C GLY A 371 7.21 -1.34 -1.78
N VAL A 372 6.19 -2.19 -1.82
CA VAL A 372 5.20 -2.38 -0.73
C VAL A 372 5.14 -3.87 -0.37
N PRO A 373 4.48 -4.28 0.73
CA PRO A 373 4.28 -5.70 1.03
C PRO A 373 3.58 -6.44 -0.12
N GLU A 374 4.11 -7.61 -0.49
CA GLU A 374 3.69 -8.41 -1.63
C GLU A 374 3.60 -9.89 -1.27
N GLU A 375 2.65 -10.58 -1.89
CA GLU A 375 2.60 -12.03 -1.97
C GLU A 375 3.27 -12.52 -3.26
N GLU A 376 3.97 -13.65 -3.20
CA GLU A 376 4.73 -14.17 -4.35
C GLU A 376 3.87 -14.98 -5.34
N GLY A 377 2.66 -15.38 -4.95
CA GLY A 377 1.86 -16.35 -5.68
C GLY A 377 2.42 -17.77 -5.61
N ILE A 378 1.73 -18.73 -6.23
CA ILE A 378 2.11 -20.14 -6.20
C ILE A 378 2.20 -20.65 -7.63
N LEU A 379 3.41 -21.05 -8.02
CA LEU A 379 3.70 -21.75 -9.27
C LEU A 379 4.59 -22.96 -8.97
N ARG A 380 3.96 -24.15 -8.89
CA ARG A 380 4.66 -25.41 -8.57
C ARG A 380 5.76 -25.71 -9.60
N PRO A 381 6.88 -26.33 -9.21
CA PRO A 381 7.93 -26.71 -10.15
C PRO A 381 7.45 -27.79 -11.14
N PRO A 382 7.96 -27.82 -12.38
CA PRO A 382 7.41 -28.65 -13.46
C PRO A 382 7.55 -30.15 -13.21
N ARG A 383 8.52 -30.59 -12.39
CA ARG A 383 8.67 -31.98 -11.96
C ARG A 383 7.48 -32.52 -11.16
N ASN A 384 6.66 -31.63 -10.60
CA ASN A 384 5.47 -31.98 -9.82
C ASN A 384 4.18 -31.87 -10.64
N TRP A 385 4.27 -31.68 -11.97
CA TRP A 385 3.10 -31.53 -12.83
C TRP A 385 2.75 -32.86 -13.47
N THR A 386 1.54 -33.34 -13.23
CA THR A 386 0.92 -34.39 -14.04
C THR A 386 0.47 -33.82 -15.39
N LEU A 387 0.07 -34.69 -16.32
CA LEU A 387 -0.55 -34.25 -17.58
C LEU A 387 -1.81 -33.40 -17.31
N VAL A 388 -2.58 -33.75 -16.27
CA VAL A 388 -3.77 -33.00 -15.85
C VAL A 388 -3.37 -31.60 -15.39
N ASP A 389 -2.34 -31.47 -14.57
CA ASP A 389 -1.85 -30.15 -14.11
C ASP A 389 -1.38 -29.27 -15.27
N LEU A 390 -0.72 -29.85 -16.27
CA LEU A 390 -0.27 -29.12 -17.45
C LEU A 390 -1.45 -28.59 -18.27
N VAL A 391 -2.47 -29.41 -18.50
CA VAL A 391 -3.63 -28.98 -19.29
C VAL A 391 -4.49 -27.95 -18.55
N THR A 392 -4.67 -28.09 -17.23
CA THR A 392 -5.42 -27.11 -16.42
C THR A 392 -4.69 -25.78 -16.33
N LEU A 393 -3.36 -25.82 -16.20
CA LEU A 393 -2.53 -24.62 -16.25
C LEU A 393 -2.58 -23.94 -17.62
N GLY A 394 -2.81 -24.71 -18.70
CA GLY A 394 -2.98 -24.17 -20.05
C GLY A 394 -4.11 -23.15 -20.16
N PHE A 395 -5.19 -23.32 -19.41
CA PHE A 395 -6.30 -22.36 -19.33
C PHE A 395 -6.36 -21.58 -18.01
N GLY A 396 -5.28 -21.63 -17.22
CA GLY A 396 -5.04 -20.75 -16.07
C GLY A 396 -5.55 -21.23 -14.71
N GLN A 397 -5.71 -22.54 -14.52
CA GLN A 397 -5.99 -23.17 -13.22
C GLN A 397 -4.76 -23.95 -12.71
N GLY A 398 -4.60 -24.06 -11.39
CA GLY A 398 -3.46 -24.75 -10.78
C GLY A 398 -2.23 -23.86 -10.50
N MET A 399 -2.41 -22.53 -10.64
CA MET A 399 -1.48 -21.51 -10.14
C MET A 399 -2.28 -20.34 -9.57
N VAL A 400 -1.70 -19.63 -8.60
CA VAL A 400 -2.24 -18.34 -8.13
C VAL A 400 -1.22 -17.23 -8.31
N CYS A 401 -1.72 -16.05 -8.64
CA CYS A 401 -0.92 -14.84 -8.82
C CYS A 401 -1.61 -13.62 -8.20
N THR A 402 -0.90 -12.51 -8.12
CA THR A 402 -1.46 -11.21 -7.70
C THR A 402 -1.90 -10.40 -8.92
N PRO A 403 -2.87 -9.47 -8.78
CA PRO A 403 -3.28 -8.57 -9.85
C PRO A 403 -2.10 -7.76 -10.41
N LEU A 404 -1.15 -7.38 -9.56
CA LEU A 404 0.08 -6.69 -9.98
C LEU A 404 0.98 -7.57 -10.85
N GLN A 405 1.21 -8.85 -10.49
CA GLN A 405 1.96 -9.77 -11.33
C GLN A 405 1.34 -9.91 -12.72
N LEU A 406 0.00 -9.95 -12.78
CA LEU A 406 -0.72 -10.00 -14.05
C LEU A 406 -0.50 -8.73 -14.87
N ALA A 407 -0.56 -7.54 -14.24
CA ALA A 407 -0.31 -6.26 -14.91
C ALA A 407 1.12 -6.17 -15.48
N VAL A 408 2.11 -6.63 -14.73
CA VAL A 408 3.52 -6.71 -15.17
C VAL A 408 3.67 -7.69 -16.34
N ALA A 409 3.03 -8.86 -16.28
CA ALA A 409 3.08 -9.83 -17.36
C ALA A 409 2.45 -9.29 -18.66
N TYR A 410 1.29 -8.61 -18.59
CA TYR A 410 0.69 -7.96 -19.76
C TYR A 410 1.52 -6.79 -20.29
N SER A 411 2.33 -6.15 -19.45
CA SER A 411 3.25 -5.10 -19.88
C SER A 411 4.29 -5.62 -20.88
N VAL A 412 4.69 -6.90 -20.77
CA VAL A 412 5.56 -7.58 -21.76
C VAL A 412 4.93 -7.57 -23.14
N ILE A 413 3.63 -7.81 -23.24
CA ILE A 413 2.92 -7.82 -24.52
C ILE A 413 2.82 -6.38 -25.05
N ALA A 414 2.46 -5.44 -24.17
CA ALA A 414 2.27 -4.03 -24.50
C ALA A 414 3.53 -3.30 -24.98
N ASN A 415 4.70 -3.60 -24.42
CA ASN A 415 5.94 -2.87 -24.74
C ASN A 415 6.84 -3.57 -25.78
N GLY A 416 6.34 -4.63 -26.44
CA GLY A 416 7.11 -5.34 -27.47
C GLY A 416 8.12 -6.35 -26.92
N GLY A 417 7.80 -6.96 -25.77
CA GLY A 417 8.40 -8.22 -25.32
C GLY A 417 9.36 -8.09 -24.14
N VAL A 418 9.35 -6.98 -23.40
CA VAL A 418 10.28 -6.72 -22.30
C VAL A 418 9.54 -6.70 -20.97
N ARG A 419 9.99 -7.49 -19.99
CA ARG A 419 9.45 -7.44 -18.63
C ARG A 419 10.05 -6.28 -17.86
N VAL A 420 9.20 -5.33 -17.47
CA VAL A 420 9.54 -4.21 -16.60
C VAL A 420 9.53 -4.63 -15.13
N ASN A 421 10.28 -3.90 -14.31
CA ASN A 421 10.19 -3.99 -12.86
C ASN A 421 9.27 -2.85 -12.38
N PRO A 422 8.11 -3.14 -11.77
CA PRO A 422 7.21 -2.10 -11.34
C PRO A 422 7.78 -1.33 -10.16
N TYR A 423 7.44 -0.06 -10.02
CA TYR A 423 7.77 0.73 -8.83
C TYR A 423 6.69 1.79 -8.57
N VAL A 424 6.48 2.09 -7.28
CA VAL A 424 5.50 3.10 -6.85
C VAL A 424 6.15 4.38 -6.33
N VAL A 425 7.39 4.33 -5.84
CA VAL A 425 8.13 5.51 -5.37
C VAL A 425 9.08 5.97 -6.46
N LYS A 426 8.82 7.15 -7.02
CA LYS A 426 9.58 7.76 -8.10
C LYS A 426 10.83 8.49 -7.60
N GLU A 427 10.69 9.27 -6.54
CA GLU A 427 11.82 9.91 -5.87
C GLU A 427 11.57 10.04 -4.37
N MET A 428 12.67 10.02 -3.61
CA MET A 428 12.69 10.37 -2.20
C MET A 428 13.57 11.61 -2.04
N VAL A 429 13.06 12.63 -1.33
CA VAL A 429 13.77 13.89 -1.11
C VAL A 429 13.90 14.12 0.39
N ARG A 430 15.13 14.21 0.87
CA ARG A 430 15.38 14.51 2.28
C ARG A 430 15.05 15.98 2.55
N VAL A 431 14.16 16.22 3.50
CA VAL A 431 13.60 17.56 3.77
C VAL A 431 14.69 18.55 4.19
N ARG A 432 15.72 18.08 4.90
CA ARG A 432 16.76 18.94 5.47
C ARG A 432 17.69 19.59 4.43
N ASP A 433 18.25 18.79 3.53
CA ASP A 433 19.34 19.21 2.63
C ASP A 433 18.99 19.03 1.15
N GLY A 434 17.78 18.58 0.85
CA GLY A 434 17.33 18.32 -0.52
C GLY A 434 17.99 17.12 -1.18
N LYS A 435 18.71 16.24 -0.43
CA LYS A 435 19.31 15.04 -1.00
C LYS A 435 18.24 14.17 -1.66
N ARG A 436 18.44 13.82 -2.92
CA ARG A 436 17.49 13.04 -3.71
C ARG A 436 17.94 11.59 -3.89
N ARG A 437 16.98 10.68 -3.88
CA ARG A 437 17.11 9.29 -4.33
C ARG A 437 16.01 9.02 -5.33
N ALA A 438 16.34 9.03 -6.61
CA ALA A 438 15.38 8.73 -7.68
C ALA A 438 15.39 7.24 -7.99
N SER A 439 14.19 6.69 -8.21
CA SER A 439 14.00 5.39 -8.82
C SER A 439 13.92 5.59 -10.34
N PHE A 440 14.75 4.86 -11.08
CA PHE A 440 14.73 4.86 -12.54
C PHE A 440 14.18 3.53 -13.05
N PRO A 441 13.52 3.52 -14.22
CA PRO A 441 13.17 2.28 -14.91
C PRO A 441 14.41 1.39 -15.03
N GLN A 442 14.35 0.21 -14.42
CA GLN A 442 15.45 -0.76 -14.48
C GLN A 442 15.47 -1.42 -15.87
N PRO A 443 16.66 -1.81 -16.39
CA PRO A 443 16.76 -2.58 -17.61
C PRO A 443 15.88 -3.83 -17.51
N GLY A 444 14.86 -3.91 -18.36
CA GLY A 444 13.94 -5.03 -18.36
C GLY A 444 14.53 -6.27 -19.01
N GLN A 445 13.90 -7.43 -18.78
CA GLN A 445 14.30 -8.69 -19.39
C GLN A 445 13.45 -8.98 -20.62
N ARG A 446 14.05 -9.22 -21.79
CA ARG A 446 13.30 -9.65 -22.98
C ARG A 446 12.76 -11.08 -22.77
N VAL A 447 11.45 -11.25 -22.93
CA VAL A 447 10.72 -12.52 -22.82
C VAL A 447 10.18 -12.96 -24.18
N LEU A 448 9.71 -12.02 -24.99
CA LEU A 448 9.17 -12.27 -26.33
C LEU A 448 9.87 -11.38 -27.37
N SER A 449 9.83 -11.81 -28.63
CA SER A 449 10.22 -10.98 -29.76
C SER A 449 9.17 -9.88 -30.01
N ARG A 450 9.60 -8.78 -30.65
CA ARG A 450 8.67 -7.71 -31.04
C ARG A 450 7.60 -8.21 -32.02
N GLU A 451 7.97 -9.14 -32.89
CA GLU A 451 7.06 -9.74 -33.88
C GLU A 451 5.97 -10.57 -33.20
N THR A 452 6.34 -11.46 -32.28
CA THR A 452 5.38 -12.23 -31.50
C THR A 452 4.43 -11.33 -30.72
N CYS A 453 4.93 -10.26 -30.10
CA CYS A 453 4.09 -9.29 -29.41
C CYS A 453 3.12 -8.57 -30.35
N ARG A 454 3.55 -8.22 -31.58
CA ARG A 454 2.67 -7.60 -32.59
C ARG A 454 1.52 -8.53 -32.97
N VAL A 455 1.84 -9.80 -33.29
CA VAL A 455 0.82 -10.80 -33.63
C VAL A 455 -0.14 -11.02 -32.46
N LEU A 456 0.39 -11.17 -31.25
CA LEU A 456 -0.44 -11.37 -30.05
C LEU A 456 -1.32 -10.15 -29.74
N MET A 457 -0.83 -8.92 -29.98
CA MET A 457 -1.61 -7.69 -29.84
C MET A 457 -2.80 -7.69 -30.82
N GLU A 458 -2.59 -8.04 -32.08
CA GLU A 458 -3.64 -8.14 -33.09
C GLU A 458 -4.72 -9.17 -32.70
N MET A 459 -4.31 -10.34 -32.20
CA MET A 459 -5.24 -11.36 -31.71
C MET A 459 -6.06 -10.84 -30.52
N LEU A 460 -5.43 -10.10 -29.59
CA LEU A 460 -6.11 -9.49 -28.45
C LEU A 460 -7.02 -8.31 -28.83
N GLU A 461 -6.71 -7.57 -29.89
CA GLU A 461 -7.64 -6.59 -30.48
C GLU A 461 -8.90 -7.32 -31.00
N ARG A 462 -8.74 -8.47 -31.66
CA ARG A 462 -9.85 -9.27 -32.16
C ARG A 462 -10.76 -9.83 -31.06
N VAL A 463 -10.18 -10.18 -29.91
CA VAL A 463 -10.96 -10.56 -28.70
C VAL A 463 -11.93 -9.45 -28.28
N VAL A 464 -11.50 -8.19 -28.36
CA VAL A 464 -12.31 -7.03 -27.97
C VAL A 464 -13.27 -6.61 -29.08
N ALA A 465 -12.87 -6.72 -30.35
CA ALA A 465 -13.72 -6.35 -31.48
C ALA A 465 -14.86 -7.36 -31.74
N GLU A 466 -14.52 -8.65 -31.79
CA GLU A 466 -15.41 -9.71 -32.31
C GLU A 466 -15.62 -10.85 -31.32
N GLY A 467 -14.83 -10.93 -30.25
CA GLY A 467 -14.82 -12.05 -29.32
C GLY A 467 -15.53 -11.80 -27.99
N THR A 468 -14.95 -12.38 -26.94
CA THR A 468 -15.49 -12.38 -25.57
C THR A 468 -15.36 -11.03 -24.85
N GLY A 469 -14.65 -10.05 -25.41
CA GLY A 469 -14.35 -8.75 -24.80
C GLY A 469 -15.14 -7.56 -25.35
N LYS A 470 -16.22 -7.77 -26.13
CA LYS A 470 -16.95 -6.71 -26.86
C LYS A 470 -17.31 -5.47 -26.05
N LYS A 471 -17.69 -5.64 -24.78
CA LYS A 471 -18.09 -4.52 -23.91
C LYS A 471 -16.94 -3.61 -23.47
N ALA A 472 -15.68 -4.01 -23.70
CA ALA A 472 -14.50 -3.17 -23.48
C ALA A 472 -14.15 -2.27 -24.68
N SER A 473 -14.83 -2.44 -25.82
CA SER A 473 -14.57 -1.64 -27.03
C SER A 473 -14.84 -0.15 -26.81
N LEU A 474 -13.91 0.69 -27.29
CA LEU A 474 -14.00 2.14 -27.22
C LEU A 474 -13.94 2.73 -28.63
N GLU A 475 -14.99 3.45 -29.01
CA GLU A 475 -15.08 4.03 -30.35
C GLU A 475 -13.93 5.01 -30.60
N GLY A 476 -13.29 4.88 -31.76
CA GLY A 476 -12.16 5.73 -32.17
C GLY A 476 -10.82 5.40 -31.51
N TYR A 477 -10.73 4.39 -30.64
CA TYR A 477 -9.49 3.98 -29.99
C TYR A 477 -9.26 2.47 -30.10
N PRO A 478 -8.08 2.02 -30.55
CA PRO A 478 -7.81 0.59 -30.63
C PRO A 478 -7.51 0.05 -29.22
N VAL A 479 -8.23 -1.00 -28.83
CA VAL A 479 -8.16 -1.64 -27.50
C VAL A 479 -7.89 -3.12 -27.72
N ALA A 480 -6.92 -3.64 -26.98
CA ALA A 480 -6.63 -5.07 -26.92
C ALA A 480 -6.89 -5.56 -25.50
N GLY A 481 -7.37 -6.80 -25.33
CA GLY A 481 -7.59 -7.31 -23.98
C GLY A 481 -8.13 -8.72 -23.91
N LYS A 482 -8.25 -9.23 -22.69
CA LYS A 482 -8.76 -10.57 -22.41
C LYS A 482 -9.63 -10.57 -21.16
N THR A 483 -10.80 -11.21 -21.28
CA THR A 483 -11.64 -11.56 -20.13
C THR A 483 -11.20 -12.87 -19.50
N GLY A 484 -11.37 -12.95 -18.18
CA GLY A 484 -11.29 -14.17 -17.38
C GLY A 484 -12.50 -14.34 -16.48
N THR A 485 -12.81 -15.61 -16.22
CA THR A 485 -13.71 -16.05 -15.16
C THR A 485 -13.04 -17.28 -14.55
N SER A 486 -12.74 -17.23 -13.26
CA SER A 486 -12.14 -18.35 -12.53
C SER A 486 -13.02 -18.73 -11.33
N GLN A 487 -13.12 -20.04 -11.08
CA GLN A 487 -13.81 -20.56 -9.91
C GLN A 487 -12.90 -20.43 -8.70
N LYS A 488 -13.46 -20.05 -7.56
CA LYS A 488 -12.69 -20.04 -6.31
C LYS A 488 -12.57 -21.47 -5.78
N TYR A 489 -11.35 -21.85 -5.44
CA TYR A 489 -11.10 -23.10 -4.72
C TYR A 489 -11.63 -22.97 -3.29
N ASP A 490 -12.39 -23.97 -2.83
CA ASP A 490 -12.83 -24.10 -1.45
C ASP A 490 -11.86 -25.05 -0.71
N PRO A 491 -11.04 -24.54 0.22
CA PRO A 491 -10.13 -25.38 1.00
C PRO A 491 -10.84 -26.35 1.95
N GLU A 492 -12.04 -26.02 2.42
CA GLU A 492 -12.82 -26.85 3.35
C GLU A 492 -13.44 -28.04 2.63
N GLU A 493 -13.98 -27.81 1.43
CA GLU A 493 -14.56 -28.87 0.59
C GLU A 493 -13.55 -29.59 -0.31
N GLY A 494 -12.33 -29.07 -0.41
CA GLY A 494 -11.26 -29.60 -1.26
C GLY A 494 -11.55 -29.50 -2.78
N ARG A 495 -12.51 -28.67 -3.21
CA ARG A 495 -12.99 -28.58 -4.60
C ARG A 495 -13.27 -27.14 -5.04
N TYR A 496 -13.40 -26.93 -6.34
CA TYR A 496 -13.83 -25.63 -6.88
C TYR A 496 -15.29 -25.35 -6.56
N SER A 497 -15.58 -24.14 -6.10
CA SER A 497 -16.93 -23.68 -5.84
C SER A 497 -17.74 -23.58 -7.13
N ARG A 498 -19.02 -23.94 -7.05
CA ARG A 498 -19.98 -23.79 -8.15
C ARG A 498 -20.62 -22.40 -8.20
N GLU A 499 -20.45 -21.60 -7.15
CA GLU A 499 -21.16 -20.33 -6.97
C GLU A 499 -20.21 -19.14 -6.82
N ARG A 500 -18.99 -19.36 -6.31
CA ARG A 500 -18.01 -18.29 -6.08
C ARG A 500 -17.02 -18.20 -7.23
N PHE A 501 -17.05 -17.07 -7.92
CA PHE A 501 -16.21 -16.78 -9.08
C PHE A 501 -15.45 -15.47 -8.91
N VAL A 502 -14.31 -15.37 -9.57
CA VAL A 502 -13.61 -14.10 -9.82
C VAL A 502 -13.77 -13.75 -11.29
N ALA A 503 -14.34 -12.58 -11.55
CA ALA A 503 -14.52 -12.06 -12.90
C ALA A 503 -13.44 -11.00 -13.17
N SER A 504 -12.72 -11.14 -14.28
CA SER A 504 -11.58 -10.27 -14.58
C SER A 504 -11.55 -9.81 -16.02
N PHE A 505 -10.96 -8.64 -16.23
CA PHE A 505 -10.62 -8.12 -17.56
C PHE A 505 -9.26 -7.44 -17.48
N VAL A 506 -8.39 -7.77 -18.43
CA VAL A 506 -7.13 -7.05 -18.63
C VAL A 506 -7.15 -6.41 -20.00
N GLY A 507 -6.91 -5.11 -20.07
CA GLY A 507 -6.89 -4.36 -21.30
C GLY A 507 -5.62 -3.52 -21.48
N ILE A 508 -5.26 -3.30 -22.73
CA ILE A 508 -4.13 -2.48 -23.18
C ILE A 508 -4.70 -1.32 -23.99
N LEU A 509 -4.36 -0.10 -23.59
CA LEU A 509 -4.91 1.12 -24.15
C LEU A 509 -3.80 2.15 -24.44
N PRO A 510 -3.78 2.72 -25.65
CA PRO A 510 -4.23 2.14 -26.92
C PRO A 510 -3.40 0.90 -27.30
N SER A 511 -3.93 -0.07 -28.02
CA SER A 511 -3.19 -1.30 -28.38
C SER A 511 -2.00 -1.06 -29.33
N ARG A 512 -2.09 -0.10 -30.26
CA ARG A 512 -1.00 0.20 -31.22
C ARG A 512 0.15 1.04 -30.66
N ARG A 513 -0.15 1.92 -29.71
CA ARG A 513 0.83 2.73 -28.97
C ARG A 513 0.47 2.68 -27.48
N PRO A 514 0.76 1.58 -26.79
CA PRO A 514 0.32 1.39 -25.41
C PRO A 514 0.79 2.50 -24.47
N ARG A 515 -0.15 3.01 -23.67
CA ARG A 515 0.14 3.97 -22.61
C ARG A 515 -0.20 3.40 -21.25
N ALA A 516 -1.12 2.44 -21.20
CA ALA A 516 -1.48 1.74 -19.99
C ALA A 516 -1.88 0.30 -20.24
N VAL A 517 -1.50 -0.55 -19.28
CA VAL A 517 -2.15 -1.83 -19.04
C VAL A 517 -3.06 -1.65 -17.83
N VAL A 518 -4.33 -2.03 -17.97
CA VAL A 518 -5.35 -1.92 -16.93
C VAL A 518 -5.83 -3.33 -16.59
N VAL A 519 -5.65 -3.73 -15.33
CA VAL A 519 -6.20 -4.97 -14.76
C VAL A 519 -7.40 -4.59 -13.92
N ILE A 520 -8.53 -5.26 -14.12
CA ILE A 520 -9.75 -5.11 -13.31
C ILE A 520 -10.22 -6.49 -12.88
N MET A 521 -10.59 -6.61 -11.62
CA MET A 521 -11.10 -7.84 -11.04
C MET A 521 -12.24 -7.57 -10.07
N LEU A 522 -13.24 -8.45 -10.08
CA LEU A 522 -14.39 -8.45 -9.20
C LEU A 522 -14.47 -9.82 -8.51
N ASP A 523 -14.48 -9.81 -7.18
CA ASP A 523 -14.61 -11.00 -6.35
C ASP A 523 -16.09 -11.27 -6.04
N GLU A 524 -16.56 -12.46 -6.39
CA GLU A 524 -17.93 -12.94 -6.14
C GLU A 524 -19.03 -11.99 -6.66
N PRO A 525 -19.02 -11.58 -7.95
CA PRO A 525 -20.13 -10.82 -8.52
C PRO A 525 -21.40 -11.66 -8.60
N LYS A 526 -22.55 -11.08 -8.23
CA LYS A 526 -23.83 -11.79 -8.19
C LYS A 526 -24.67 -11.62 -9.45
N ARG A 527 -24.55 -10.49 -10.15
CA ARG A 527 -25.34 -10.19 -11.35
C ARG A 527 -24.93 -11.05 -12.55
N SER A 528 -23.63 -11.26 -12.73
CA SER A 528 -23.07 -12.13 -13.76
C SER A 528 -21.67 -12.57 -13.35
N ILE A 529 -21.35 -13.83 -13.62
CA ILE A 529 -20.04 -14.43 -13.33
C ILE A 529 -18.99 -14.13 -14.42
N TYR A 530 -19.43 -13.61 -15.57
CA TYR A 530 -18.58 -13.45 -16.75
C TYR A 530 -17.81 -12.13 -16.74
N GLY A 531 -16.48 -12.18 -16.81
CA GLY A 531 -15.63 -10.96 -16.85
C GLY A 531 -15.97 -10.01 -18.00
N GLY A 532 -16.39 -10.53 -19.15
CA GLY A 532 -16.84 -9.72 -20.29
C GLY A 532 -18.14 -8.94 -20.03
N GLU A 533 -18.92 -9.37 -19.04
CA GLU A 533 -20.19 -8.74 -18.67
C GLU A 533 -20.03 -7.72 -17.54
N VAL A 534 -19.15 -7.99 -16.56
CA VAL A 534 -19.00 -7.14 -15.37
C VAL A 534 -17.70 -6.33 -15.34
N ALA A 535 -16.56 -6.89 -15.75
CA ALA A 535 -15.27 -6.21 -15.68
C ALA A 535 -14.96 -5.40 -16.95
N ALA A 536 -15.37 -5.88 -18.14
CA ALA A 536 -15.14 -5.17 -19.40
C ALA A 536 -15.84 -3.79 -19.51
N PRO A 537 -17.08 -3.59 -19.02
CA PRO A 537 -17.69 -2.26 -18.99
C PRO A 537 -16.95 -1.27 -18.08
N ILE A 538 -16.42 -1.75 -16.95
CA ILE A 538 -15.59 -0.93 -16.04
C ILE A 538 -14.33 -0.46 -16.79
N PHE A 539 -13.67 -1.37 -17.51
CA PHE A 539 -12.53 -1.02 -18.35
C PHE A 539 -12.90 0.08 -19.36
N LYS A 540 -14.04 -0.05 -20.05
CA LYS A 540 -14.49 0.94 -21.03
C LYS A 540 -14.71 2.32 -20.40
N GLY A 541 -15.26 2.37 -19.18
CA GLY A 541 -15.45 3.59 -18.42
C GLY A 541 -14.12 4.27 -18.08
N ILE A 542 -13.19 3.51 -17.49
CA ILE A 542 -11.82 3.98 -17.19
C ILE A 542 -11.13 4.44 -18.47
N ALA A 543 -11.12 3.62 -19.51
CA ALA A 543 -10.47 3.92 -20.78
C ALA A 543 -10.98 5.23 -21.39
N ARG A 544 -12.29 5.49 -21.33
CA ARG A 544 -12.90 6.72 -21.84
C ARG A 544 -12.40 7.97 -21.12
N GLU A 545 -12.31 7.92 -19.80
CA GLU A 545 -11.81 9.05 -19.01
C GLU A 545 -10.29 9.22 -19.20
N LEU A 546 -9.52 8.13 -19.30
CA LEU A 546 -8.08 8.18 -19.55
C LEU A 546 -7.72 8.75 -20.91
N VAL A 547 -8.41 8.38 -22.00
CA VAL A 547 -8.10 8.94 -23.33
C VAL A 547 -8.36 10.44 -23.38
N GLN A 548 -9.39 10.92 -22.68
CA GLN A 548 -9.70 12.35 -22.59
C GLN A 548 -8.65 13.07 -21.75
N TYR A 549 -8.33 12.51 -20.58
CA TYR A 549 -7.37 13.09 -19.66
C TYR A 549 -5.95 13.17 -20.24
N TRP A 550 -5.50 12.14 -20.95
CA TRP A 550 -4.19 12.12 -21.60
C TRP A 550 -4.18 12.78 -22.99
N GLY A 551 -5.31 13.28 -23.48
CA GLY A 551 -5.42 13.91 -24.79
C GLY A 551 -4.99 12.98 -25.94
N LEU A 552 -5.31 11.69 -25.84
CA LEU A 552 -4.90 10.73 -26.87
C LEU A 552 -5.63 10.99 -28.19
N PRO A 553 -4.94 10.95 -29.34
CA PRO A 553 -5.59 11.23 -30.62
C PRO A 553 -6.56 10.11 -30.98
N ARG A 554 -7.76 10.50 -31.46
CA ARG A 554 -8.71 9.56 -32.06
C ARG A 554 -8.15 9.03 -33.39
N ARG A 555 -8.37 7.75 -33.66
CA ARG A 555 -8.07 7.13 -34.96
C ARG A 555 -8.72 7.93 -36.08
N GLY A 556 -7.92 8.40 -37.04
CA GLY A 556 -8.39 9.16 -38.22
C GLY A 556 -8.30 10.68 -38.13
N LYS A 557 -7.96 11.28 -36.98
CA LYS A 557 -7.56 12.70 -36.90
C LYS A 557 -6.05 12.79 -36.70
N MET A 558 -5.31 12.94 -37.79
CA MET A 558 -3.98 13.58 -37.74
C MET A 558 -4.22 15.04 -37.38
N THR A 559 -4.09 15.38 -36.10
CA THR A 559 -3.91 16.79 -35.73
C THR A 559 -2.46 17.13 -36.08
N LEU A 560 -2.25 17.88 -37.16
CA LEU A 560 -0.98 18.56 -37.39
C LEU A 560 -0.73 19.48 -36.20
N LEU A 561 0.26 19.17 -35.38
CA LEU A 561 0.81 20.13 -34.43
C LEU A 561 1.62 21.16 -35.22
N ALA A 562 1.53 22.43 -34.82
CA ALA A 562 2.14 23.57 -35.48
C ALA A 562 3.68 23.59 -35.41
N ASP A 563 4.33 22.51 -34.96
CA ASP A 563 5.78 22.40 -34.76
C ASP A 563 6.48 21.43 -35.74
N GLY A 564 5.79 20.98 -36.80
CA GLY A 564 6.43 20.27 -37.91
C GLY A 564 6.99 18.88 -37.55
N ARG A 565 6.64 18.33 -36.38
CA ARG A 565 6.95 16.94 -36.03
C ARG A 565 5.70 16.09 -36.22
N SER A 566 5.75 15.19 -37.21
CA SER A 566 4.71 14.19 -37.44
C SER A 566 4.65 13.19 -36.27
N LEU A 567 3.46 13.01 -35.69
CA LEU A 567 3.17 12.01 -34.65
C LEU A 567 3.02 10.60 -35.20
#